data_AF-A0A833HH19-F1
#
_entry.id   AF-A0A833HH19-F1
#
_cell.length_a   1.000
_cell.length_b   1.000
_cell.length_c   1.000
_cell.angle_alpha   90.00
_cell.angle_beta   90.00
_cell.angle_gamma   90.00
#
_symmetry.space_group_name_H-M   'P 1'
#
loop_
_entity.id
_entity.type
_entity.pdbx_description
1 polymer ?
#
loop_
_entity_poly.entity_id
_entity_poly.type
_entity_poly.pdbx_seq_one_letter_code
_entity_poly.pdbx_strand_id
1 'polypeptide(L)'
;MPLQPLEIQKQRFAQKLRGYDPVEVENFLALVAEDVTQRVAEIERLEREVRQLRQRLDTAESRERDFQETLLRGKKVTDEMIATSQREAQLLVKEAEMHADKIVHQAMERAQEVDNRIQELRTRRRELQLKFRGTLELFAQILQADMEDEHASANVQTFGKRKNG
;
A
#
# COMPACT_ATOMS: atom_id res chain seq x y z
N MET A 1 -6.98 -38.45 -59.85
CA MET A 1 -7.97 -37.54 -60.45
C MET A 1 -9.28 -38.31 -60.48
N PRO A 2 -10.26 -37.99 -59.62
CA PRO A 2 -11.55 -38.66 -59.67
C PRO A 2 -12.31 -38.20 -60.92
N LEU A 3 -13.01 -39.13 -61.58
CA LEU A 3 -13.84 -38.86 -62.75
C LEU A 3 -14.90 -37.79 -62.41
N GLN A 4 -15.01 -36.75 -63.24
CA GLN A 4 -16.07 -35.77 -63.08
C GLN A 4 -17.42 -36.34 -63.56
N PRO A 5 -18.55 -35.94 -62.96
CA PRO A 5 -19.87 -36.39 -63.39
C PRO A 5 -20.11 -36.25 -64.90
N LEU A 6 -19.63 -35.15 -65.48
CA LEU A 6 -19.73 -34.88 -66.92
C LEU A 6 -18.89 -35.84 -67.77
N GLU A 7 -17.75 -36.31 -67.25
CA GLU A 7 -16.89 -37.29 -67.92
C GLU A 7 -17.54 -38.68 -67.90
N ILE A 8 -18.19 -39.05 -66.78
CA ILE A 8 -18.95 -40.30 -66.64
C ILE A 8 -20.11 -40.35 -67.65
N GLN A 9 -20.85 -39.24 -67.77
CA GLN A 9 -22.00 -39.15 -68.67
C GLN A 9 -21.62 -39.15 -70.16
N LYS A 10 -20.41 -38.68 -70.50
CA LYS A 10 -19.90 -38.64 -71.88
C LYS A 10 -19.03 -39.85 -72.26
N GLN A 11 -18.83 -40.78 -71.32
CA GLN A 11 -17.97 -41.94 -71.54
C GLN A 11 -18.54 -42.82 -72.66
N ARG A 12 -17.72 -43.12 -73.66
CA ARG A 12 -18.08 -44.05 -74.74
C ARG A 12 -17.32 -45.37 -74.60
N PHE A 13 -18.00 -46.47 -74.89
CA PHE A 13 -17.42 -47.81 -74.89
C PHE A 13 -17.38 -48.39 -76.31
N ALA A 14 -16.36 -49.19 -76.60
CA ALA A 14 -16.25 -49.90 -77.87
C ALA A 14 -17.24 -51.07 -77.93
N GLN A 15 -17.94 -51.23 -79.05
CA GLN A 15 -18.89 -52.32 -79.26
C GLN A 15 -18.16 -53.63 -79.60
N LYS A 16 -18.60 -54.76 -79.01
CA LYS A 16 -18.10 -56.11 -79.29
C LYS A 16 -19.29 -57.08 -79.46
N LEU A 17 -19.09 -58.14 -80.25
CA LEU A 17 -20.14 -59.10 -80.67
C LEU A 17 -20.89 -59.79 -79.50
N ARG A 18 -20.34 -59.78 -78.28
CA ARG A 18 -20.97 -60.20 -77.02
C ARG A 18 -20.64 -59.18 -75.93
N GLY A 19 -21.52 -58.20 -75.72
CA GLY A 19 -21.35 -57.13 -74.73
C GLY A 19 -22.66 -56.78 -74.03
N TYR A 20 -22.59 -55.89 -73.05
CA TYR A 20 -23.75 -55.35 -72.35
C TYR A 20 -24.61 -54.47 -73.28
N ASP A 21 -25.90 -54.35 -72.98
CA ASP A 21 -26.82 -53.48 -73.71
C ASP A 21 -26.37 -52.01 -73.58
N PRO A 22 -26.08 -51.31 -74.69
CA PRO A 22 -25.69 -49.90 -74.66
C PRO A 22 -26.66 -48.98 -73.91
N VAL A 23 -27.97 -49.24 -74.00
CA VAL A 23 -29.01 -48.41 -73.36
C VAL A 23 -28.99 -48.59 -71.84
N GLU A 24 -28.83 -49.83 -71.38
CA GLU A 24 -28.72 -50.15 -69.95
C GLU A 24 -27.45 -49.53 -69.35
N VAL A 25 -26.34 -49.59 -70.08
CA VAL A 25 -25.07 -48.96 -69.68
C VAL A 25 -25.19 -47.44 -69.62
N GLU A 26 -25.82 -46.79 -70.59
CA GLU A 26 -26.06 -45.33 -70.58
C GLU A 26 -26.94 -44.90 -69.39
N ASN A 27 -28.01 -45.64 -69.11
CA ASN A 27 -28.87 -45.39 -67.95
C ASN A 27 -28.11 -45.55 -66.62
N PHE A 28 -27.27 -46.59 -66.51
CA PHE A 28 -26.43 -46.79 -65.33
C PHE A 28 -25.39 -45.67 -65.18
N LEU A 29 -24.73 -45.26 -66.26
CA LEU A 29 -23.79 -44.14 -66.25
C LEU A 29 -24.46 -42.83 -65.81
N ALA A 30 -25.69 -42.57 -66.24
CA ALA A 30 -26.46 -41.41 -65.79
C ALA A 30 -26.75 -41.45 -64.29
N LEU A 31 -27.13 -42.62 -63.76
CA LEU A 31 -27.38 -42.82 -62.32
C LEU A 31 -26.09 -42.63 -61.49
N VAL A 32 -24.97 -43.16 -61.97
CA VAL A 32 -23.65 -43.00 -61.34
C VAL A 32 -23.20 -41.54 -61.40
N ALA A 33 -23.40 -40.85 -62.52
CA ALA A 33 -23.05 -39.43 -62.64
C ALA A 33 -23.85 -38.56 -61.66
N GLU A 34 -25.13 -38.87 -61.43
CA GLU A 34 -25.96 -38.20 -60.43
C GLU A 34 -25.45 -38.45 -59.00
N ASP A 35 -25.19 -39.71 -58.61
CA ASP A 35 -24.66 -40.03 -57.27
C ASP A 35 -23.29 -39.37 -57.02
N VAL A 36 -22.41 -39.37 -58.03
CA VAL A 36 -21.11 -38.68 -57.95
C VAL A 36 -21.29 -37.18 -57.81
N THR A 37 -22.26 -36.57 -58.51
CA THR A 37 -22.57 -35.13 -58.38
C THR A 37 -22.99 -34.79 -56.95
N GLN A 38 -23.90 -35.58 -56.37
CA GLN A 38 -24.38 -35.37 -55.00
C GLN A 38 -23.24 -35.53 -53.98
N ARG A 39 -22.38 -36.56 -54.15
CA ARG A 39 -21.22 -36.77 -53.28
C ARG A 39 -20.20 -35.64 -53.37
N VAL A 40 -19.92 -35.13 -54.56
CA VAL A 40 -19.01 -33.98 -54.74
C VAL A 40 -19.57 -32.74 -54.05
N ALA A 41 -20.85 -32.44 -54.22
CA ALA A 41 -21.50 -31.31 -53.56
C ALA A 41 -21.46 -31.43 -52.03
N GLU A 42 -21.66 -32.64 -51.49
CA GLU A 42 -21.58 -32.91 -50.06
C GLU A 42 -20.15 -32.78 -49.52
N ILE A 43 -19.14 -33.28 -50.25
CA ILE A 43 -17.73 -33.10 -49.90
C ILE A 43 -17.39 -31.61 -49.82
N GLU A 44 -17.77 -30.83 -50.82
CA GLU A 44 -17.51 -29.38 -50.81
C GLU A 44 -18.23 -28.68 -49.65
N ARG A 45 -19.45 -29.11 -49.31
CA ARG A 45 -20.21 -28.59 -48.17
C ARG A 45 -19.49 -28.88 -46.86
N LEU A 46 -19.10 -30.14 -46.64
CA LEU A 46 -18.37 -30.58 -45.44
C LEU A 46 -17.00 -29.90 -45.34
N GLU A 47 -16.29 -29.73 -46.43
CA GLU A 47 -15.01 -29.01 -46.43
C GLU A 47 -15.18 -27.53 -46.05
N ARG A 48 -16.23 -26.86 -46.53
CA ARG A 48 -16.56 -25.49 -46.11
C ARG A 48 -16.86 -25.43 -44.62
N GLU A 49 -17.64 -26.38 -44.10
CA GLU A 49 -17.99 -26.48 -42.69
C GLU A 49 -16.75 -26.73 -41.82
N VAL A 50 -15.89 -27.66 -42.21
CA VAL A 50 -14.61 -27.94 -41.52
C VAL A 50 -13.71 -26.72 -41.50
N ARG A 51 -13.61 -25.97 -42.60
CA ARG A 51 -12.82 -24.73 -42.63
C ARG A 51 -13.37 -23.68 -41.66
N GLN A 52 -14.69 -23.51 -41.61
CA GLN A 52 -15.33 -22.57 -40.66
C GLN A 52 -15.12 -23.01 -39.20
N LEU A 53 -15.29 -24.29 -38.90
CA LEU A 53 -15.09 -24.83 -37.55
C LEU A 53 -13.64 -24.67 -37.09
N ARG A 54 -12.66 -24.94 -37.95
CA ARG A 54 -11.24 -24.72 -37.66
C ARG A 54 -10.93 -23.26 -37.35
N GLN A 55 -11.45 -22.32 -38.15
CA GLN A 55 -11.25 -20.89 -37.90
C GLN A 55 -11.85 -20.45 -36.56
N ARG A 56 -13.02 -20.98 -36.19
CA ARG A 56 -13.65 -20.70 -34.90
C ARG A 56 -12.85 -21.30 -33.74
N LEU A 57 -12.31 -22.50 -33.92
CA LEU A 57 -11.45 -23.14 -32.93
C LEU A 57 -10.17 -22.34 -32.69
N ASP A 58 -9.45 -21.96 -33.76
CA ASP A 58 -8.22 -21.16 -33.65
C ASP A 58 -8.47 -19.83 -32.91
N THR A 59 -9.60 -19.19 -33.23
CA THR A 59 -10.01 -17.94 -32.56
C THR A 59 -10.31 -18.18 -31.07
N ALA A 60 -10.98 -19.27 -30.73
CA ALA A 60 -11.29 -19.62 -29.34
C ALA A 60 -10.02 -19.94 -28.55
N GLU A 61 -9.11 -20.74 -29.11
CA GLU A 61 -7.81 -21.08 -28.52
C GLU A 61 -6.91 -19.85 -28.35
N SER A 62 -6.97 -18.88 -29.27
CA SER A 62 -6.25 -17.61 -29.10
C SER A 62 -6.82 -16.81 -27.93
N ARG A 63 -8.15 -16.68 -27.84
CA ARG A 63 -8.80 -15.95 -26.73
C ARG A 63 -8.54 -16.63 -25.38
N GLU A 64 -8.52 -17.95 -25.36
CA GLU A 64 -8.23 -18.71 -24.14
C GLU A 64 -6.79 -18.45 -23.67
N ARG A 65 -5.82 -18.43 -24.60
CA ARG A 65 -4.43 -18.06 -24.29
C ARG A 65 -4.33 -16.64 -23.74
N ASP A 66 -4.97 -15.67 -24.38
CA ASP A 66 -4.97 -14.27 -23.93
C ASP A 66 -5.61 -14.12 -22.55
N PHE A 67 -6.69 -14.87 -22.30
CA PHE A 67 -7.38 -14.89 -21.02
C PHE A 67 -6.52 -15.51 -19.90
N GLN A 68 -5.86 -16.64 -20.18
CA GLN A 68 -4.92 -17.26 -19.24
C GLN A 68 -3.74 -16.33 -18.92
N GLU A 69 -3.18 -15.65 -19.92
CA GLU A 69 -2.12 -14.67 -19.71
C GLU A 69 -2.62 -13.49 -18.86
N THR A 70 -3.81 -12.99 -19.15
CA THR A 70 -4.44 -11.90 -18.37
C THR A 70 -4.66 -12.30 -16.92
N LEU A 71 -5.13 -13.52 -16.66
CA LEU A 71 -5.29 -14.05 -15.30
C LEU A 71 -3.96 -14.15 -14.55
N LEU A 72 -2.92 -14.65 -15.21
CA LEU A 72 -1.59 -14.73 -14.61
C LEU A 72 -1.03 -13.34 -14.29
N ARG A 73 -1.20 -12.38 -15.20
CA ARG A 73 -0.81 -10.98 -14.97
C ARG A 73 -1.61 -10.37 -13.81
N GLY A 74 -2.93 -10.58 -13.76
CA GLY A 74 -3.79 -10.08 -12.69
C GLY A 74 -3.38 -10.63 -11.32
N LYS A 75 -3.07 -11.93 -11.23
CA LYS A 75 -2.54 -12.54 -10.01
C LYS A 75 -1.22 -11.90 -9.59
N LYS A 76 -0.27 -11.76 -10.52
CA LYS A 76 1.03 -11.13 -10.24
C LYS A 76 0.89 -9.70 -9.72
N VAL A 77 0.01 -8.89 -10.34
CA VAL A 77 -0.29 -7.53 -9.87
C VAL A 77 -0.87 -7.54 -8.46
N THR A 78 -1.77 -8.49 -8.17
CA THR A 78 -2.37 -8.62 -6.83
C THR A 78 -1.30 -8.98 -5.79
N ASP A 79 -0.43 -9.94 -6.10
CA ASP A 79 0.65 -10.37 -5.21
C ASP A 79 1.65 -9.21 -4.96
N GLU A 80 2.01 -8.46 -6.00
CA GLU A 80 2.87 -7.27 -5.88
C GLU A 80 2.22 -6.15 -5.06
N MET A 81 0.90 -5.94 -5.22
CA MET A 81 0.14 -4.96 -4.46
C MET A 81 0.08 -5.32 -2.97
N ILE A 82 -0.15 -6.59 -2.64
CA ILE A 82 -0.13 -7.10 -1.26
C ILE A 82 1.27 -6.93 -0.66
N ALA A 83 2.32 -7.33 -1.37
CA ALA A 83 3.69 -7.23 -0.89
C ALA A 83 4.15 -5.78 -0.68
N THR A 84 3.66 -4.85 -1.51
CA THR A 84 3.94 -3.41 -1.37
C THR A 84 3.18 -2.83 -0.19
N SER A 85 1.88 -3.14 -0.06
CA SER A 85 1.04 -2.68 1.06
C SER A 85 1.58 -3.16 2.41
N GLN A 86 2.08 -4.40 2.49
CA GLN A 86 2.70 -4.93 3.70
C GLN A 86 3.99 -4.17 4.07
N ARG A 87 4.84 -3.86 3.08
CA ARG A 87 6.05 -3.07 3.29
C ARG A 87 5.74 -1.64 3.75
N GLU A 88 4.77 -0.99 3.11
CA GLU A 88 4.32 0.34 3.51
C GLU A 88 3.71 0.35 4.92
N ALA A 89 2.91 -0.64 5.27
CA ALA A 89 2.36 -0.78 6.62
C ALA A 89 3.47 -0.94 7.67
N GLN A 90 4.49 -1.75 7.40
CA GLN A 90 5.65 -1.90 8.30
C GLN A 90 6.44 -0.60 8.45
N LEU A 91 6.65 0.14 7.35
CA LEU A 91 7.31 1.44 7.39
C LEU A 91 6.51 2.45 8.22
N LEU A 92 5.19 2.51 8.02
CA LEU A 92 4.30 3.40 8.77
C LEU A 92 4.36 3.12 10.27
N VAL A 93 4.31 1.85 10.67
CA VAL A 93 4.42 1.45 12.08
C VAL A 93 5.77 1.90 12.65
N LYS A 94 6.87 1.64 11.93
CA LYS A 94 8.22 2.04 12.37
C LYS A 94 8.37 3.56 12.48
N GLU A 95 7.79 4.31 11.55
CA GLU A 95 7.79 5.78 11.60
C GLU A 95 6.98 6.28 12.80
N ALA A 96 5.82 5.68 13.07
CA ALA A 96 5.00 6.00 14.23
C ALA A 96 5.73 5.70 15.55
N GLU A 97 6.43 4.57 15.65
CA GLU A 97 7.27 4.23 16.80
C GLU A 97 8.38 5.27 17.01
N MET A 98 9.13 5.63 15.96
CA MET A 98 10.16 6.67 16.05
C MET A 98 9.59 8.03 16.47
N HIS A 99 8.42 8.40 15.97
CA HIS A 99 7.74 9.63 16.36
C HIS A 99 7.31 9.60 17.83
N ALA A 100 6.77 8.47 18.30
CA ALA A 100 6.39 8.28 19.69
C ALA A 100 7.62 8.40 20.62
N ASP A 101 8.72 7.73 20.29
CA ASP A 101 9.97 7.80 21.06
C ASP A 101 10.50 9.23 21.14
N LYS A 102 10.44 9.97 20.03
CA LYS A 102 10.83 11.38 19.99
C LYS A 102 9.96 12.25 20.91
N ILE A 103 8.64 12.03 20.91
CA ILE A 103 7.72 12.75 21.80
C ILE A 103 8.03 12.45 23.26
N VAL A 104 8.28 11.18 23.60
CA VAL A 104 8.64 10.76 24.97
C VAL A 104 9.94 11.42 25.41
N HIS A 105 10.98 11.39 24.57
CA HIS A 105 12.26 12.06 24.88
C HIS A 105 12.08 13.55 25.12
N GLN A 106 11.35 14.25 24.25
CA GLN A 106 11.09 15.68 24.42
C GLN A 106 10.29 15.98 25.71
N ALA A 107 9.36 15.11 26.08
CA ALA A 107 8.62 15.25 27.34
C ALA A 107 9.53 15.06 28.55
N MET A 108 10.44 14.07 28.51
CA MET A 108 11.43 13.84 29.57
C MET A 108 12.40 15.02 29.71
N GLU A 109 12.91 15.56 28.62
CA GLU A 109 13.78 16.75 28.63
C GLU A 109 13.08 17.95 29.28
N ARG A 110 11.83 18.23 28.89
CA ARG A 110 11.03 19.30 29.50
C ARG A 110 10.78 19.08 30.98
N ALA A 111 10.49 17.84 31.39
CA ALA A 111 10.30 17.51 32.80
C ALA A 111 11.58 17.81 33.60
N GLN A 112 12.74 17.42 33.07
CA GLN A 112 14.03 17.69 33.69
C GLN A 112 14.34 19.20 33.77
N GLU A 113 14.01 19.97 32.74
CA GLU A 113 14.13 21.43 32.76
C GLU A 113 13.28 22.06 33.86
N VAL A 114 12.02 21.61 34.01
CA VAL A 114 11.12 22.08 35.05
C VAL A 114 11.66 21.74 36.44
N ASP A 115 12.15 20.52 36.66
CA ASP A 115 12.74 20.11 37.93
C ASP A 115 13.97 20.95 38.28
N ASN A 116 14.85 21.19 37.31
CA ASN A 116 16.01 22.06 37.48
C ASN A 116 15.58 23.49 37.87
N ARG A 117 14.53 24.03 37.22
CA ARG A 117 13.98 25.35 37.52
C ARG A 117 13.38 25.41 38.93
N ILE A 118 12.70 24.34 39.38
CA ILE A 118 12.17 24.23 40.73
C ILE A 118 13.32 24.26 41.75
N GLN A 119 14.41 23.53 41.51
CA GLN A 119 15.57 23.55 42.41
C GLN A 119 16.23 24.93 42.47
N GLU A 120 16.40 25.59 41.32
CA GLU A 120 16.92 26.96 41.25
C GLU A 120 16.06 27.94 42.07
N LEU A 121 14.74 27.89 41.92
CA LEU A 121 13.81 28.74 42.67
C LEU A 121 13.87 28.45 44.18
N ARG A 122 14.00 27.18 44.58
CA ARG A 122 14.17 26.80 45.99
C ARG A 122 15.45 27.37 46.59
N THR A 123 16.56 27.35 45.85
CA THR A 123 17.83 27.93 46.29
C THR A 123 17.71 29.45 46.42
N ARG A 124 17.19 30.14 45.40
CA ARG A 124 16.93 31.60 45.44
C ARG A 124 16.05 32.00 46.62
N ARG A 125 15.01 31.20 46.92
CA ARG A 125 14.14 31.42 48.08
C ARG A 125 14.93 31.35 49.39
N ARG A 126 15.79 30.34 49.57
CA ARG A 126 16.62 30.20 50.78
C ARG A 126 17.59 31.37 50.93
N GLU A 127 18.26 31.76 49.84
CA GLU A 127 19.16 32.92 49.84
C GLU A 127 18.43 34.20 50.25
N LEU A 128 17.23 34.42 49.72
CA LEU A 128 16.42 35.57 50.07
C LEU A 128 16.02 35.54 51.56
N GLN A 129 15.60 34.39 52.08
CA GLN A 129 15.27 34.22 53.49
C GLN A 129 16.47 34.52 54.40
N LEU A 130 17.67 34.04 54.05
CA LEU A 130 18.89 34.33 54.80
C LEU A 130 19.25 35.82 54.74
N LYS A 131 19.14 36.47 53.57
CA LYS A 131 19.37 37.91 53.43
C LYS A 131 18.40 38.72 54.29
N PHE A 132 17.10 38.43 54.23
CA PHE A 132 16.11 39.11 55.07
C PHE A 132 16.40 38.93 56.56
N ARG A 133 16.72 37.71 56.98
CA ARG A 133 17.07 37.45 58.38
C ARG A 133 18.30 38.25 58.81
N GLY A 134 19.36 38.27 58.00
CA GLY A 134 20.56 39.06 58.28
C GLY A 134 20.28 40.56 58.35
N THR A 135 19.43 41.10 57.46
CA THR A 135 19.02 42.50 57.51
C THR A 135 18.23 42.83 58.77
N LEU A 136 17.32 41.95 59.19
CA LEU A 136 16.55 42.13 60.42
C LEU A 136 17.44 42.05 61.67
N GLU A 137 18.39 41.12 61.70
CA GLU A 137 19.38 41.01 62.77
C GLU A 137 20.26 42.28 62.85
N LEU A 138 20.68 42.82 61.70
CA LEU A 138 21.41 44.09 61.63
C LEU A 138 20.59 45.27 62.18
N PHE A 139 19.32 45.40 61.77
CA PHE A 139 18.46 46.47 62.29
C PHE A 139 18.17 46.32 63.78
N ALA A 140 18.02 45.10 64.28
CA ALA A 140 17.87 44.84 65.71
C ALA A 140 19.12 45.24 66.50
N GLN A 141 20.32 44.96 65.99
CA GLN A 141 21.58 45.38 66.62
C GLN A 141 21.71 46.91 66.66
N ILE A 142 21.35 47.61 65.58
CA ILE A 142 21.37 49.08 65.56
C ILE A 142 20.39 49.65 66.59
N LEU A 143 19.16 49.15 66.63
CA LEU A 143 18.16 49.58 67.64
C LEU A 143 18.63 49.33 69.07
N GLN A 144 19.26 48.17 69.33
CA GLN A 144 19.80 47.86 70.64
C GLN A 144 20.94 48.82 71.02
N ALA A 145 21.85 49.12 70.10
CA ALA A 145 22.92 50.09 70.32
C ALA A 145 22.37 51.51 70.61
N ASP A 146 21.39 51.98 69.82
CA ASP A 146 20.73 53.27 70.04
C ASP A 146 20.05 53.33 71.43
N MET A 147 19.39 52.25 71.85
CA MET A 147 18.77 52.17 73.19
C MET A 147 19.82 52.18 74.32
N GLU A 148 20.93 51.49 74.15
CA GLU A 148 22.04 51.50 75.12
C GLU A 148 22.65 52.90 75.27
N ASP A 149 22.79 53.65 74.17
CA ASP A 149 23.23 55.05 74.16
C ASP A 149 22.21 56.01 74.82
N GLU A 150 20.91 55.82 74.61
CA GLU A 150 19.85 56.55 75.33
C GLU A 150 19.88 56.26 76.84
N HIS A 151 20.05 55.00 77.22
CA HIS A 151 20.17 54.61 78.63
C HIS A 151 21.44 55.19 79.29
N ALA A 152 22.57 55.21 78.57
CA ALA A 152 23.80 55.82 79.05
C ALA A 152 23.65 57.33 79.24
N SER A 153 23.04 58.03 78.28
CA SER A 153 22.80 59.47 78.36
C SER A 153 21.75 59.87 79.41
N ALA A 154 20.70 59.06 79.62
CA ALA A 154 19.73 59.25 80.69
C ALA A 154 20.35 59.07 82.10
N ASN A 155 21.27 58.11 82.27
CA ASN A 155 21.95 57.90 83.54
C ASN A 155 22.90 59.07 83.89
N VAL A 156 23.59 59.63 82.90
CA VAL A 156 24.45 60.82 83.12
C VAL A 156 23.63 62.03 83.62
N GLN A 157 22.39 62.20 83.16
CA GLN A 157 21.52 63.28 83.61
C GLN A 157 20.94 63.08 85.02
N THR A 158 20.71 61.83 85.46
CA THR A 158 20.23 61.55 86.84
C THR A 158 21.34 61.73 87.88
N PHE A 159 22.60 61.43 87.53
CA PHE A 159 23.75 61.72 88.41
C PHE A 159 24.06 63.23 88.49
N GLY A 160 23.73 64.02 87.45
CA GLY A 160 23.86 65.49 87.47
C GLY A 160 22.92 66.19 88.46
N LYS A 161 21.76 65.60 88.80
CA LYS A 161 20.76 66.21 89.71
C LYS A 161 20.91 65.87 91.19
N ARG A 162 21.82 64.94 91.56
CA ARG A 162 22.06 64.56 92.97
C ARG A 162 23.18 65.34 93.66
N LYS A 163 23.82 66.29 92.98
CA LYS A 163 24.82 67.22 93.54
C LYS A 163 24.17 68.59 93.76
N ASN A 164 23.28 68.70 94.75
CA ASN A 164 22.84 69.95 95.40
C ASN A 164 21.82 69.58 96.49
N GLY A 165 22.31 69.45 97.73
CA GLY A 165 21.55 69.10 98.92
C GLY A 165 22.51 68.81 100.05
#